data_AF-A0A9J6GNQ8-F1
#
_entry.id   AF-A0A9J6GNQ8-F1
#
_cell.length_a   1.000
_cell.length_b   1.000
_cell.length_c   1.000
_cell.angle_alpha   90.00
_cell.angle_beta   90.00
_cell.angle_gamma   90.00
#
_symmetry.space_group_name_H-M   'P 1'
#
loop_
_entity.id
_entity.type
_entity.pdbx_description
1 polymer ?
#
loop_
_entity_poly.entity_id
_entity_poly.type
_entity_poly.pdbx_seq_one_letter_code
_entity_poly.pdbx_strand_id
1 'polypeptide(L)'
;MNRDHYYNFISMTNAEQHDLLREIINRQSTPSVPPLQGFFTEPAGCGKTFVFRLAMDLYNRYSNTRNNTAYDAFVIRASTGKVAVAGGATTVHAAFKLSWKILGKI
;
A
#
# COMPACT_ATOMS: atom_id res chain seq x y z
N MET A 1 10.30 7.70 1.18
CA MET A 1 11.59 7.13 0.72
C MET A 1 12.47 8.22 0.09
N ASN A 2 13.80 8.16 0.19
CA ASN A 2 14.67 9.11 -0.52
C ASN A 2 14.59 8.90 -2.05
N ARG A 3 14.85 9.94 -2.83
CA ARG A 3 14.74 9.98 -4.29
C ARG A 3 15.61 8.93 -4.99
N ASP A 4 16.86 8.74 -4.58
CA ASP A 4 17.75 7.78 -5.25
C ASP A 4 17.32 6.33 -5.03
N HIS A 5 16.88 6.02 -3.79
CA HIS A 5 16.33 4.71 -3.46
C HIS A 5 15.03 4.44 -4.21
N TYR A 6 14.22 5.48 -4.41
CA TYR A 6 13.00 5.38 -5.22
C TYR A 6 13.31 5.00 -6.66
N TYR A 7 14.22 5.71 -7.32
CA TYR A 7 14.57 5.39 -8.71
C TYR A 7 15.17 3.99 -8.85
N ASN A 8 16.01 3.59 -7.90
CA ASN A 8 16.56 2.24 -7.89
C ASN A 8 15.47 1.17 -7.74
N PHE A 9 14.47 1.37 -6.87
CA PHE A 9 13.39 0.39 -6.76
C PHE A 9 12.45 0.41 -7.96
N ILE A 10 12.17 1.56 -8.57
CA ILE A 10 11.38 1.61 -9.81
C ILE A 10 12.08 0.83 -10.93
N SER A 11 13.42 0.94 -11.07
CA SER A 11 14.15 0.21 -12.11
C SER A 11 14.20 -1.31 -11.88
N MET A 12 13.96 -1.78 -10.65
CA MET A 12 13.89 -3.21 -10.31
C MET A 12 12.51 -3.83 -10.55
N THR A 13 11.49 -3.04 -10.93
CA THR A 13 10.14 -3.58 -11.19
C THR A 13 10.10 -4.37 -12.50
N ASN A 14 9.30 -5.44 -12.53
CA ASN A 14 8.95 -6.10 -13.79
C ASN A 14 7.86 -5.31 -14.54
N ALA A 15 7.53 -5.73 -15.77
CA ALA A 15 6.55 -5.03 -16.61
C ALA A 15 5.17 -4.88 -15.94
N GLU A 16 4.63 -5.94 -15.35
CA GLU A 16 3.31 -5.93 -14.71
C GLU A 16 3.27 -5.03 -13.47
N GLN A 17 4.32 -5.10 -12.65
CA GLN A 17 4.48 -4.25 -11.48
C GLN A 17 4.60 -2.78 -11.89
N HIS A 18 5.36 -2.51 -12.95
CA HIS A 18 5.54 -1.16 -13.48
C HIS A 18 4.23 -0.57 -14.02
N ASP A 19 3.45 -1.37 -14.74
CA ASP A 19 2.16 -0.94 -15.29
C ASP A 19 1.11 -0.70 -14.19
N LEU A 20 1.11 -1.51 -13.13
CA LEU A 20 0.29 -1.24 -11.95
C LEU A 20 0.66 0.11 -11.30
N LEU A 21 1.95 0.38 -11.13
CA LEU A 21 2.41 1.64 -10.52
C LEU A 21 2.04 2.85 -11.40
N ARG A 22 2.13 2.71 -12.73
CA ARG A 22 1.62 3.72 -13.68
C ARG A 22 0.12 3.96 -13.52
N GLU A 23 -0.66 2.91 -13.40
CA GLU A 23 -2.10 3.03 -13.23
C GLU A 23 -2.47 3.73 -11.91
N ILE A 24 -1.73 3.46 -10.83
CA ILE A 24 -1.87 4.19 -9.57
C ILE A 24 -1.62 5.69 -9.78
N ILE A 25 -0.53 6.07 -10.45
CA ILE A 25 -0.19 7.47 -10.74
C ILE A 25 -1.29 8.14 -11.57
N ASN A 26 -1.76 7.47 -12.62
CA ASN A 26 -2.79 7.96 -13.52
C ASN A 26 -4.09 8.30 -12.76
N ARG A 27 -4.52 7.40 -11.88
CA ARG A 27 -5.70 7.60 -11.03
C ARG A 27 -5.50 8.69 -9.99
N GLN A 28 -4.34 8.78 -9.35
CA GLN A 28 -4.06 9.88 -8.41
C GLN A 28 -4.04 11.25 -9.11
N SER A 29 -3.69 11.29 -10.39
CA SER A 29 -3.67 12.51 -11.20
C SER A 29 -5.03 12.86 -11.81
N THR A 30 -6.03 11.96 -11.73
CA THR A 30 -7.32 12.12 -12.41
C THR A 30 -8.49 11.94 -11.42
N PRO A 31 -9.03 13.04 -10.85
CA PRO A 31 -10.03 13.00 -9.77
C PRO A 31 -11.35 12.28 -10.10
N SER A 32 -11.68 12.13 -11.38
CA SER A 32 -12.92 11.52 -11.86
C SER A 32 -12.86 10.01 -11.97
N VAL A 33 -11.67 9.40 -11.81
CA VAL A 33 -11.48 7.95 -11.97
C VAL A 33 -11.76 7.25 -10.63
N PRO A 34 -12.51 6.13 -10.63
CA PRO A 34 -12.78 5.41 -9.39
C PRO A 34 -11.50 4.87 -8.72
N PRO A 35 -11.54 4.63 -7.40
CA PRO A 35 -10.42 4.00 -6.69
C PRO A 35 -10.02 2.66 -7.31
N LEU A 36 -8.71 2.37 -7.34
CA LEU A 36 -8.22 1.07 -7.76
C LEU A 36 -8.52 0.03 -6.69
N GLN A 37 -9.25 -1.02 -7.06
CA GLN A 37 -9.45 -2.21 -6.22
C GLN A 37 -8.86 -3.41 -6.96
N GLY A 38 -7.92 -4.10 -6.32
CA GLY A 38 -7.24 -5.26 -6.91
C GLY A 38 -6.95 -6.32 -5.87
N PHE A 39 -6.88 -7.58 -6.32
CA PHE A 39 -6.48 -8.71 -5.50
C PHE A 39 -5.25 -9.37 -6.14
N PHE A 40 -4.14 -9.41 -5.40
CA PHE A 40 -2.88 -9.97 -5.89
C PHE A 40 -2.68 -11.36 -5.29
N THR A 41 -2.72 -12.38 -6.15
CA THR A 41 -2.43 -13.76 -5.76
C THR A 41 -1.29 -14.28 -6.60
N GLU A 42 -0.13 -14.47 -5.98
CA GLU A 42 1.06 -15.00 -6.63
C GLU A 42 1.82 -15.86 -5.61
N PRO A 43 2.71 -16.77 -6.03
CA PRO A 43 3.59 -17.51 -5.13
C PRO A 43 4.40 -16.62 -4.18
N ALA A 44 4.88 -17.20 -3.08
CA ALA A 44 5.80 -16.49 -2.18
C ALA A 44 7.08 -16.09 -2.94
N GLY A 45 7.62 -14.91 -2.65
CA GLY A 45 8.84 -14.41 -3.32
C GLY A 45 8.60 -13.60 -4.59
N CYS A 46 7.40 -13.54 -5.18
CA CYS A 46 7.13 -12.75 -6.39
C CYS A 46 7.09 -11.21 -6.18
N GLY A 47 7.64 -10.69 -5.08
CA GLY A 47 7.78 -9.23 -4.89
C GLY A 47 6.50 -8.47 -4.53
N LYS A 48 5.39 -9.13 -4.16
CA LYS A 48 4.13 -8.43 -3.78
C LYS A 48 4.33 -7.33 -2.73
N THR A 49 5.04 -7.65 -1.64
CA THR A 49 5.34 -6.68 -0.57
C THR A 49 6.21 -5.52 -1.06
N PHE A 50 7.12 -5.79 -2.00
CA PHE A 50 7.96 -4.78 -2.62
C PHE A 50 7.13 -3.80 -3.45
N VAL A 51 6.19 -4.29 -4.25
CA VAL A 51 5.26 -3.47 -5.04
C VAL A 51 4.38 -2.62 -4.14
N PHE A 52 3.85 -3.18 -3.04
CA PHE A 52 3.06 -2.41 -2.07
C PHE A 52 3.87 -1.26 -1.46
N ARG A 53 5.16 -1.48 -1.14
CA ARG A 53 6.04 -0.41 -0.64
C ARG A 53 6.22 0.74 -1.64
N LEU A 54 6.34 0.42 -2.92
CA LEU A 54 6.40 1.44 -3.98
C LEU A 54 5.08 2.18 -4.13
N ALA A 55 3.96 1.46 -4.11
CA ALA A 55 2.62 2.05 -4.16
C ALA A 55 2.37 3.02 -2.99
N MET A 56 2.74 2.65 -1.77
CA MET A 56 2.63 3.54 -0.59
C MET A 56 3.38 4.86 -0.78
N ASP A 57 4.62 4.79 -1.27
CA ASP A 57 5.46 5.96 -1.50
C ASP A 57 4.86 6.84 -2.62
N LEU A 58 4.27 6.23 -3.65
CA LEU A 58 3.51 6.96 -4.68
C LEU A 58 2.28 7.66 -4.10
N TYR A 59 1.46 6.97 -3.31
CA TYR A 59 0.29 7.59 -2.69
C TYR A 59 0.70 8.82 -1.88
N ASN A 60 1.70 8.71 -1.00
CA ASN A 60 2.21 9.84 -0.22
C ASN A 60 2.72 10.99 -1.09
N ARG A 61 3.43 10.71 -2.19
CA ARG A 61 3.97 11.76 -3.09
C ARG A 61 2.87 12.55 -3.79
N TYR A 62 1.80 11.87 -4.21
CA TYR A 62 0.72 12.48 -4.98
C TYR A 62 -0.43 13.01 -4.11
N SER A 63 -0.57 12.56 -2.87
CA SER A 63 -1.56 13.08 -1.91
C SER A 63 -1.04 14.28 -1.11
N ASN A 64 0.24 14.28 -0.74
CA ASN A 64 0.79 15.24 0.22
C ASN A 64 1.32 16.52 -0.46
N THR A 65 1.04 16.69 -1.76
CA THR A 65 1.30 17.92 -2.51
C THR A 65 0.51 19.13 -1.98
N ARG A 66 -0.46 18.91 -1.06
CA ARG A 66 -1.27 19.94 -0.39
C ARG A 66 -0.79 20.35 1.03
N ASN A 67 0.51 20.26 1.33
CA ASN A 67 1.14 20.80 2.56
C ASN A 67 0.74 20.15 3.90
N ASN A 68 0.27 18.90 3.91
CA ASN A 68 0.08 18.17 5.18
C ASN A 68 0.95 16.91 5.20
N THR A 69 2.20 17.08 5.64
CA THR A 69 3.20 16.01 5.75
C THR A 69 3.12 15.26 7.08
N ALA A 70 2.19 15.62 7.96
CA ALA A 70 2.10 15.05 9.30
C ALA A 70 1.59 13.59 9.30
N TYR A 71 0.96 13.13 8.22
CA TYR A 71 0.31 11.82 8.14
C TYR A 71 0.54 11.13 6.79
N ASP A 72 0.61 9.80 6.83
CA ASP A 72 0.59 8.97 5.63
C ASP A 72 -0.81 8.96 5.00
N ALA A 73 -0.89 8.96 3.67
CA ALA A 73 -2.14 8.91 2.93
C ALA A 73 -2.64 7.48 2.64
N PHE A 74 -2.00 6.48 3.26
CA PHE A 74 -2.33 5.09 3.10
C PHE A 74 -2.56 4.41 4.45
N VAL A 75 -3.28 3.30 4.44
CA VAL A 75 -3.41 2.39 5.58
C VAL A 75 -3.09 0.99 5.11
N ILE A 76 -2.09 0.35 5.72
CA ILE A 76 -1.73 -1.04 5.41
C ILE A 76 -2.19 -1.93 6.53
N ARG A 77 -2.74 -3.07 6.13
CA ARG A 77 -3.21 -4.07 7.07
C ARG A 77 -2.73 -5.45 6.65
N ALA A 78 -2.38 -6.26 7.63
CA ALA A 78 -2.09 -7.67 7.44
C ALA A 78 -3.02 -8.52 8.29
N SER A 79 -3.24 -9.77 7.89
CA SER A 79 -4.07 -10.72 8.65
C SER A 79 -3.42 -11.09 9.99
N THR A 80 -2.09 -11.20 10.03
CA THR A 80 -1.32 -11.61 11.21
C THR A 80 -0.35 -10.52 11.69
N GLY A 81 -0.06 -10.50 12.99
CA GLY A 81 0.81 -9.48 13.61
C GLY A 81 2.25 -9.50 13.08
N LYS A 82 2.81 -10.68 12.79
CA LYS A 82 4.17 -10.79 12.25
C LYS A 82 4.31 -10.15 10.86
N VAL A 83 3.32 -10.38 10.00
CA VAL A 83 3.29 -9.78 8.66
C VAL A 83 3.01 -8.27 8.75
N ALA A 84 2.17 -7.85 9.70
CA ALA A 84 1.91 -6.44 9.95
C ALA A 84 3.21 -5.69 10.32
N VAL A 85 3.96 -6.21 11.29
CA VAL A 85 5.23 -5.61 11.74
C VAL A 85 6.26 -5.52 10.61
N ALA A 86 6.43 -6.58 9.82
CA ALA A 86 7.38 -6.58 8.69
C ALA A 86 7.03 -5.56 7.58
N GLY A 87 5.75 -5.20 7.48
CA GLY A 87 5.23 -4.23 6.52
C GLY A 87 5.09 -2.79 7.04
N GLY A 88 5.45 -2.51 8.30
CA GLY A 88 5.14 -1.22 8.94
C GLY A 88 3.63 -0.97 9.06
N ALA A 89 2.86 -2.05 9.16
CA ALA A 89 1.41 -2.07 9.11
C ALA A 89 0.81 -2.47 10.46
N THR A 90 -0.51 -2.39 10.56
CA THR A 90 -1.28 -2.93 11.69
C THR A 90 -2.05 -4.18 11.28
N THR A 91 -2.58 -4.95 12.23
CA THR A 91 -3.45 -6.08 11.86
C THR A 91 -4.83 -5.58 11.44
N VAL A 92 -5.49 -6.30 10.53
CA VAL A 92 -6.89 -6.00 10.15
C VAL A 92 -7.78 -5.93 11.39
N HIS A 93 -7.59 -6.87 12.32
CA HIS A 93 -8.32 -6.93 13.58
C HIS A 93 -8.11 -5.69 14.45
N ALA A 94 -6.87 -5.27 14.66
CA ALA A 94 -6.56 -4.08 15.44
C ALA A 94 -7.10 -2.81 14.78
N ALA A 95 -6.95 -2.69 13.45
CA ALA A 95 -7.36 -1.50 12.71
C ALA A 95 -8.88 -1.27 12.72
N PHE A 96 -9.66 -2.34 12.63
CA PHE A 96 -11.12 -2.28 12.66
C PHE A 96 -11.71 -2.49 14.07
N LYS A 97 -10.86 -2.59 15.10
CA LYS A 97 -11.26 -2.91 16.48
C LYS A 97 -12.10 -4.20 16.58
N LEU A 98 -11.83 -5.17 15.70
CA LEU A 98 -12.46 -6.48 15.70
C LEU A 98 -11.79 -7.34 16.78
N SER A 99 -12.24 -7.15 18.03
CA SER A 99 -11.87 -8.05 19.12
C SER A 99 -12.87 -9.20 19.18
N TRP A 100 -12.38 -10.43 19.39
CA TRP A 100 -13.23 -11.62 19.57
C TRP A 100 -14.35 -11.41 20.61
N LYS A 101 -14.10 -10.57 21.62
CA LYS A 101 -15.07 -10.20 22.66
C LYS A 101 -16.34 -9.51 22.13
N ILE A 102 -16.31 -8.92 20.94
CA ILE A 102 -17.45 -8.22 20.34
C ILE A 102 -18.26 -9.16 19.42
N LEU A 103 -17.63 -10.18 18.84
CA LEU A 103 -18.27 -11.13 17.91
C LEU A 103 -18.87 -12.37 18.61
N GLY A 104 -18.40 -12.74 19.80
CA GLY A 104 -18.94 -13.87 20.57
C GLY A 104 -20.24 -13.60 21.32
N LYS A 105 -21.01 -12.57 20.91
CA LYS A 105 -22.28 -12.15 21.53
C LYS A 105 -23.48 -12.21 20.57
N ILE A 106 -23.33 -12.96 19.47
CA ILE A 106 -24.39 -13.31 18.52
C ILE A 106 -24.74 -14.78 18.71
#